data_AF-A0A3N5USX2-F1
#
_entry.id   AF-A0A3N5USX2-F1
#
_cell.length_a   1.000
_cell.length_b   1.000
_cell.length_c   1.000
_cell.angle_alpha   90.00
_cell.angle_beta   90.00
_cell.angle_gamma   90.00
#
_symmetry.space_group_name_H-M   'P 1'
#
loop_
_entity.id
_entity.type
_entity.pdbx_description
1 polymer ?
#
loop_
_entity_poly.entity_id
_entity_poly.type
_entity_poly.pdbx_seq_one_letter_code
_entity_poly.pdbx_strand_id
1 'polypeptide(L)'
;MKAQTRHAEPITEAADAARAAQAAIRKEPELPENYSTLAGALRMLAQNMRERNPQGSDHLLHLACAAAWEAKRKSGPGLISGRTKQEIKILIAWLRTRNHLAPEASESLMDQIHSEHLGQALEESNLFENA
;
A
#
# COMPACT_ATOMS: atom_id res chain seq x y z
N MET A 1 -25.18 -19.66 -9.33
CA MET A 1 -24.00 -18.76 -9.40
C MET A 1 -23.04 -19.18 -8.30
N LYS A 2 -21.88 -19.76 -8.64
CA LYS A 2 -20.86 -20.12 -7.64
C LYS A 2 -20.16 -18.84 -7.22
N ALA A 3 -20.30 -18.47 -5.94
CA ALA A 3 -19.49 -17.42 -5.34
C ALA A 3 -18.03 -17.87 -5.44
N GLN A 4 -17.25 -17.17 -6.27
CA GLN A 4 -15.80 -17.32 -6.30
C GLN A 4 -15.30 -16.78 -4.97
N THR A 5 -15.02 -17.69 -4.03
CA THR A 5 -14.31 -17.35 -2.81
C THR A 5 -12.96 -16.81 -3.27
N ARG A 6 -12.78 -15.48 -3.20
CA ARG A 6 -11.48 -14.86 -3.37
C ARG A 6 -10.60 -15.52 -2.32
N HIS A 7 -9.60 -16.28 -2.74
CA HIS A 7 -8.58 -16.79 -1.84
C HIS A 7 -7.92 -15.56 -1.21
N ALA A 8 -8.35 -15.20 -0.02
CA ALA A 8 -7.62 -14.29 0.84
C ALA A 8 -6.30 -15.00 1.11
N GLU A 9 -5.19 -14.44 0.64
CA GLU A 9 -3.87 -14.88 1.10
C GLU A 9 -3.87 -14.79 2.63
N PRO A 10 -3.41 -15.81 3.35
CA PRO A 10 -3.36 -15.79 4.81
C PRO A 10 -2.70 -14.50 5.31
N ILE A 11 -3.23 -13.93 6.40
CA ILE A 11 -2.70 -12.70 7.04
C ILE A 11 -1.18 -12.80 7.26
N THR A 12 -0.71 -13.99 7.64
CA THR A 12 0.71 -14.29 7.85
C THR A 12 1.56 -14.14 6.58
N GLU A 13 1.06 -14.59 5.43
CA GLU A 13 1.79 -14.49 4.16
C GLU A 13 1.91 -13.03 3.70
N ALA A 14 0.84 -12.26 3.84
CA ALA A 14 0.84 -10.83 3.51
C ALA A 14 1.76 -10.02 4.45
N ALA A 15 1.85 -10.41 5.73
CA ALA A 15 2.75 -9.82 6.72
C ALA A 15 4.21 -10.15 6.44
N ASP A 16 4.51 -11.39 6.06
CA ASP A 16 5.85 -11.81 5.66
C ASP A 16 6.29 -11.09 4.38
N ALA A 17 5.38 -10.94 3.41
CA ALA A 17 5.65 -10.19 2.18
C ALA A 17 5.95 -8.70 2.46
N ALA A 18 5.21 -8.06 3.38
CA ALA A 18 5.46 -6.68 3.78
C ALA A 18 6.85 -6.53 4.42
N ARG A 19 7.20 -7.43 5.36
CA ARG A 19 8.53 -7.45 6.00
C ARG A 19 9.65 -7.69 5.00
N ALA A 20 9.47 -8.63 4.08
CA ALA A 20 10.46 -8.90 3.02
C ALA A 20 10.66 -7.68 2.11
N ALA A 21 9.58 -6.98 1.75
CA ALA A 21 9.65 -5.76 0.95
C ALA A 21 10.37 -4.62 1.72
N GLN A 22 10.08 -4.43 3.01
CA GLN A 22 10.78 -3.46 3.86
C GLN A 22 12.29 -3.76 3.92
N ALA A 23 12.66 -5.03 4.13
CA ALA A 23 14.05 -5.46 4.11
C ALA A 23 14.74 -5.21 2.76
N ALA A 24 14.02 -5.41 1.65
CA ALA A 24 14.53 -5.09 0.31
C ALA A 24 14.73 -3.58 0.10
N ILE A 25 13.80 -2.74 0.58
CA ILE A 25 13.94 -1.27 0.52
C ILE A 25 15.16 -0.80 1.30
N ARG A 26 15.45 -1.39 2.48
CA ARG A 26 16.65 -1.02 3.25
C ARG A 26 17.94 -1.31 2.50
N LYS A 27 17.98 -2.42 1.74
CA LYS A 27 19.13 -2.79 0.93
C LYS A 27 19.25 -1.92 -0.32
N GLU A 28 18.12 -1.65 -0.97
CA GLU A 28 18.05 -0.98 -2.26
C GLU A 28 16.92 0.08 -2.24
N PRO A 29 17.16 1.24 -1.59
CA PRO A 29 16.12 2.26 -1.36
C PRO A 29 15.76 3.06 -2.60
N GLU A 30 16.55 2.94 -3.67
CA GLU A 30 16.32 3.63 -4.94
C GLU A 30 15.47 2.82 -5.92
N LEU A 31 15.18 1.54 -5.63
CA LEU A 31 14.39 0.68 -6.51
C LEU A 31 12.88 0.86 -6.31
N PRO A 32 12.14 1.42 -7.29
CA PRO A 32 10.68 1.63 -7.19
C PRO A 32 9.86 0.34 -7.01
N GLU A 33 10.37 -0.78 -7.51
CA GLU A 33 9.72 -2.09 -7.45
C GLU A 33 9.55 -2.59 -6.01
N ASN A 34 10.51 -2.27 -5.13
CA ASN A 34 10.46 -2.66 -3.73
C ASN A 34 9.30 -1.97 -3.00
N TYR A 35 9.13 -0.67 -3.23
CA TYR A 35 7.99 0.10 -2.71
C TYR A 35 6.64 -0.35 -3.30
N SER A 36 6.62 -0.72 -4.59
CA SER A 36 5.42 -1.26 -5.23
C SER A 36 4.99 -2.58 -4.63
N THR A 37 5.96 -3.42 -4.27
CA THR A 37 5.73 -4.71 -3.61
C THR A 37 5.21 -4.49 -2.18
N LEU A 38 5.81 -3.55 -1.44
CA LEU A 38 5.34 -3.15 -0.12
C LEU A 38 3.88 -2.65 -0.16
N ALA A 39 3.53 -1.78 -1.10
CA ALA A 39 2.16 -1.28 -1.26
C ALA A 39 1.15 -2.41 -1.48
N GLY A 40 1.48 -3.36 -2.35
CA GLY A 40 0.63 -4.53 -2.61
C GLY A 40 0.43 -5.40 -1.36
N ALA A 41 1.51 -5.69 -0.63
CA ALA A 41 1.46 -6.48 0.60
C ALA A 41 0.63 -5.79 1.71
N LEU A 42 0.84 -4.50 1.93
CA LEU A 42 0.07 -3.70 2.89
C LEU A 42 -1.41 -3.63 2.53
N ARG A 43 -1.74 -3.46 1.25
CA ARG A 43 -3.13 -3.48 0.78
C ARG A 43 -3.80 -4.82 1.02
N MET A 44 -3.09 -5.92 0.81
CA MET A 44 -3.60 -7.27 1.03
C MET A 44 -3.83 -7.55 2.52
N LEU A 45 -2.91 -7.15 3.38
CA LEU A 45 -3.10 -7.14 4.83
C LEU A 45 -4.34 -6.35 5.23
N ALA A 46 -4.50 -5.15 4.68
CA ALA A 46 -5.65 -4.31 4.97
C ALA A 46 -6.97 -5.00 4.60
N GLN A 47 -7.01 -5.72 3.47
CA GLN A 47 -8.19 -6.48 3.05
C GLN A 47 -8.52 -7.59 4.05
N ASN A 48 -7.51 -8.32 4.52
CA ASN A 48 -7.72 -9.41 5.47
C ASN A 48 -8.14 -8.93 6.88
N MET A 49 -7.67 -7.74 7.30
CA MET A 49 -8.01 -7.17 8.60
C MET A 49 -9.36 -6.43 8.61
N ARG A 50 -9.95 -6.15 7.45
CA ARG A 50 -11.08 -5.21 7.32
C ARG A 50 -12.26 -5.52 8.24
N GLU A 51 -12.62 -6.80 8.37
CA GLU A 51 -13.78 -7.22 9.16
C GLU A 51 -13.50 -7.16 10.67
N ARG A 52 -12.26 -7.44 11.09
CA ARG A 52 -11.87 -7.54 12.50
C ARG A 52 -11.44 -6.20 13.08
N ASN A 53 -10.72 -5.41 12.28
CA ASN A 53 -10.18 -4.12 12.68
C ASN A 53 -10.25 -3.12 11.49
N PRO A 54 -11.40 -2.47 11.28
CA PRO A 54 -11.58 -1.51 10.20
C PRO A 54 -10.61 -0.32 10.27
N GLN A 55 -10.27 0.14 11.47
CA GLN A 55 -9.35 1.26 11.68
C GLN A 55 -7.91 0.86 11.33
N GLY A 56 -7.48 -0.34 11.75
CA GLY A 56 -6.18 -0.90 11.35
C GLY A 56 -6.09 -1.14 9.85
N SER A 57 -7.17 -1.63 9.23
CA SER A 57 -7.28 -1.76 7.77
C SER A 57 -7.10 -0.41 7.06
N ASP A 58 -7.78 0.65 7.52
CA ASP A 58 -7.64 1.98 6.95
C ASP A 58 -6.23 2.54 7.12
N HIS A 59 -5.61 2.32 8.29
CA HIS A 59 -4.23 2.71 8.54
C HIS A 59 -3.25 2.01 7.58
N LEU A 60 -3.38 0.70 7.40
CA LEU A 60 -2.60 -0.06 6.42
C LEU A 60 -2.79 0.44 4.99
N LEU A 61 -3.99 0.90 4.62
CA LEU A 61 -4.24 1.52 3.31
C LEU A 61 -3.53 2.87 3.18
N HIS A 62 -3.43 3.69 4.23
CA HIS A 62 -2.59 4.90 4.20
C HIS A 62 -1.10 4.56 4.05
N LEU A 63 -0.60 3.54 4.73
CA LEU A 63 0.79 3.07 4.54
C LEU A 63 1.01 2.57 3.11
N ALA A 64 0.05 1.84 2.53
CA ALA A 64 0.09 1.40 1.15
C ALA A 64 0.07 2.58 0.17
N CYS A 65 -0.73 3.62 0.42
CA CYS A 65 -0.71 4.87 -0.34
C CYS A 65 0.69 5.50 -0.34
N ALA A 66 1.30 5.64 0.84
CA ALA A 66 2.64 6.22 0.96
C ALA A 66 3.69 5.43 0.16
N ALA A 67 3.70 4.09 0.30
CA ALA A 67 4.62 3.23 -0.44
C ALA A 67 4.39 3.31 -1.97
N ALA A 68 3.14 3.25 -2.43
CA ALA A 68 2.83 3.35 -3.86
C ALA A 68 3.21 4.71 -4.46
N TRP A 69 3.06 5.77 -3.66
CA TRP A 69 3.44 7.12 -4.08
C TRP A 69 4.96 7.28 -4.13
N GLU A 70 5.70 6.71 -3.18
CA GLU A 70 7.16 6.70 -3.24
C GLU A 70 7.66 5.93 -4.46
N ALA A 71 7.04 4.79 -4.80
CA ALA A 71 7.33 4.08 -6.04
C ALA A 71 7.12 4.98 -7.29
N LYS A 72 6.04 5.76 -7.34
CA LYS A 72 5.79 6.74 -8.42
C LYS A 72 6.92 7.78 -8.49
N ARG A 73 7.32 8.33 -7.35
CA ARG A 73 8.32 9.41 -7.26
C ARG A 73 9.72 8.95 -7.63
N LYS A 74 10.08 7.73 -7.22
CA LYS A 74 11.36 7.09 -7.57
C LYS A 74 11.39 6.61 -9.01
N SER A 75 10.22 6.34 -9.60
CA SER A 75 10.13 6.05 -11.03
C SER A 75 10.33 7.33 -11.85
N GLY A 76 11.31 7.32 -12.75
CA GLY A 76 11.47 8.42 -13.71
C GLY A 76 10.22 8.61 -14.60
N PRO A 77 10.04 9.80 -15.21
CA PRO A 77 8.94 10.05 -16.15
C PRO A 77 8.92 8.99 -17.27
N GLY A 78 7.80 8.28 -17.41
CA GLY A 78 7.64 7.24 -18.42
C GLY A 78 8.13 5.83 -18.03
N LEU A 79 8.83 5.67 -16.90
CA LEU A 79 9.38 4.40 -16.43
C LEU A 79 8.55 3.70 -15.35
N ILE A 80 7.43 4.30 -14.93
CA ILE A 80 6.53 3.67 -13.94
C ILE A 80 6.05 2.31 -14.47
N SER A 81 6.34 1.27 -13.69
CA SER A 81 5.92 -0.11 -13.98
C SER A 81 4.39 -0.24 -14.04
N GLY A 82 3.90 -1.23 -14.78
CA GLY A 82 2.46 -1.53 -14.84
C GLY A 82 1.87 -1.86 -13.46
N ARG A 83 2.64 -2.55 -12.61
CA ARG A 83 2.27 -2.86 -11.22
C ARG A 83 2.10 -1.59 -10.40
N THR A 84 3.06 -0.68 -10.44
CA THR A 84 3.01 0.60 -9.72
C THR A 84 1.80 1.43 -10.17
N LYS A 85 1.54 1.52 -11.49
CA LYS A 85 0.33 2.21 -12.01
C LYS A 85 -0.95 1.59 -11.46
N GLN A 86 -1.01 0.27 -11.37
CA GLN A 86 -2.19 -0.42 -10.89
C GLN A 86 -2.43 -0.16 -9.40
N GLU A 87 -1.39 -0.21 -8.56
CA GLU A 87 -1.53 0.08 -7.12
C GLU A 87 -1.98 1.53 -6.88
N ILE A 88 -1.38 2.51 -7.57
CA ILE A 88 -1.79 3.91 -7.46
C ILE A 88 -3.26 4.10 -7.85
N LYS A 89 -3.71 3.47 -8.94
CA LYS A 89 -5.12 3.54 -9.37
C LYS A 89 -6.07 2.98 -8.32
N ILE A 90 -5.73 1.84 -7.73
CA ILE A 90 -6.55 1.20 -6.69
C ILE A 90 -6.65 2.11 -5.46
N LEU A 91 -5.51 2.64 -5.01
CA LEU A 91 -5.43 3.44 -3.78
C LEU A 91 -6.07 4.83 -3.95
N ILE A 92 -5.91 5.46 -5.12
CA ILE A 92 -6.65 6.69 -5.46
C ILE A 92 -8.16 6.42 -5.49
N ALA A 93 -8.61 5.30 -6.06
CA ALA A 93 -10.04 4.96 -6.06
C ALA A 93 -10.60 4.78 -4.64
N TRP A 94 -9.82 4.19 -3.75
CA TRP A 94 -10.17 4.09 -2.33
C TRP A 94 -10.27 5.47 -1.66
N LEU A 95 -9.27 6.35 -1.85
CA LEU A 95 -9.28 7.71 -1.30
C LEU A 95 -10.47 8.53 -1.80
N ARG A 96 -10.77 8.43 -3.10
CA ARG A 96 -11.93 9.10 -3.70
C ARG A 96 -13.24 8.64 -3.11
N THR A 97 -13.38 7.34 -2.90
CA THR A 97 -14.60 6.75 -2.32
C THR A 97 -14.77 7.17 -0.86
N ARG A 98 -13.67 7.21 -0.09
CA ARG A 98 -13.68 7.57 1.33
C ARG A 98 -13.95 9.07 1.57
N ASN A 99 -13.34 9.92 0.76
CA ASN A 99 -13.28 11.38 1.01
C ASN A 99 -14.11 12.19 0.01
N HIS A 100 -14.84 11.54 -0.91
CA HIS A 100 -15.64 12.18 -1.96
C HIS A 100 -14.85 13.16 -2.83
N LEU A 101 -13.64 12.77 -3.24
CA LEU A 101 -12.70 13.65 -3.93
C LEU A 101 -12.79 13.60 -5.46
N ALA A 102 -12.50 14.75 -6.07
CA ALA A 102 -12.13 14.86 -7.48
C ALA A 102 -10.73 14.24 -7.73
N PRO A 103 -10.40 13.87 -8.98
CA PRO A 103 -9.11 13.25 -9.30
C PRO A 103 -7.88 14.05 -8.83
N GLU A 104 -7.85 15.36 -9.07
CA GLU A 104 -6.73 16.24 -8.76
C GLU A 104 -6.52 16.34 -7.24
N ALA A 105 -7.62 16.48 -6.49
CA ALA A 105 -7.59 16.49 -5.03
C ALA A 105 -7.11 15.15 -4.45
N SER A 106 -7.26 14.05 -5.18
CA SER A 106 -6.78 12.74 -4.76
C SER A 106 -5.27 12.63 -4.88
N GLU A 107 -4.66 13.22 -5.92
CA GLU A 107 -3.20 13.26 -6.06
C GLU A 107 -2.56 14.14 -4.98
N SER A 108 -3.15 15.30 -4.68
CA SER A 108 -2.68 16.14 -3.56
C SER A 108 -2.77 15.43 -2.21
N LEU A 109 -3.84 14.66 -1.99
CA LEU A 109 -3.96 13.85 -0.77
C LEU A 109 -2.95 12.70 -0.73
N MET A 110 -2.61 12.09 -1.87
CA MET A 110 -1.54 11.08 -1.93
C MET A 110 -0.18 11.68 -1.54
N ASP A 111 0.16 12.89 -2.01
CA ASP A 111 1.38 13.62 -1.60
C ASP A 111 1.39 13.91 -0.09
N GLN A 112 0.24 14.30 0.48
CA GLN A 112 0.11 14.53 1.92
C GLN A 112 0.31 13.22 2.71
N ILE A 113 -0.42 12.16 2.36
CA ILE A 113 -0.33 10.85 3.02
C ILE A 113 1.10 10.32 2.95
N HIS A 114 1.75 10.46 1.78
CA HIS A 114 3.16 10.09 1.61
C HIS A 114 4.06 10.78 2.62
N SER A 115 3.95 12.10 2.76
CA SER A 115 4.75 12.88 3.70
C SER A 115 4.53 12.47 5.16
N GLU A 116 3.29 12.12 5.52
CA GLU A 116 2.90 11.75 6.88
C GLU A 116 3.25 10.29 7.24
N HIS A 117 3.15 9.36 6.28
CA HIS A 117 3.11 7.92 6.55
C HIS A 117 4.28 7.13 5.97
N LEU A 118 5.14 7.72 5.12
CA LEU A 118 6.25 6.96 4.51
C LEU A 118 7.19 6.39 5.57
N GLY A 119 7.57 7.16 6.59
CA GLY A 119 8.43 6.67 7.66
C GLY A 119 7.89 5.41 8.32
N GLN A 120 6.60 5.44 8.69
CA GLN A 120 5.90 4.30 9.30
C GLN A 120 5.77 3.10 8.35
N ALA A 121 5.56 3.35 7.05
CA ALA A 121 5.50 2.28 6.06
C ALA A 121 6.83 1.52 5.91
N LEU A 122 7.97 2.18 6.17
CA LEU A 122 9.31 1.61 6.03
C LEU A 122 9.86 0.94 7.31
N GLU A 123 9.28 1.24 8.46
CA GLU A 123 9.64 0.61 9.73
C GLU A 123 9.19 -0.86 9.76
N GLU A 124 10.06 -1.77 10.23
CA GLU A 124 9.62 -3.10 10.71
C GLU A 124 8.89 -2.88 12.03
N SER A 125 7.73 -2.26 11.95
CA SER A 125 6.90 -2.04 13.12
C SER A 125 6.14 -3.33 13.42
N ASN A 126 5.84 -3.55 14.70
CA ASN A 126 4.95 -4.58 15.23
C ASN A 126 3.49 -4.45 14.73
N LEU A 127 3.26 -3.73 13.63
CA LEU A 127 1.99 -3.57 12.91
C LEU A 127 1.32 -4.92 12.59
N PHE A 128 2.11 -5.99 12.52
CA PHE A 128 1.66 -7.34 12.22
C PHE A 128 1.36 -8.20 13.45
N GLU A 129 1.73 -7.77 14.66
CA GLU A 129 1.62 -8.60 15.89
C GLU A 129 0.18 -8.71 16.42
N ASN A 130 -0.74 -7.86 15.95
CA ASN A 130 -2.17 -7.86 16.31
C ASN A 130 -3.10 -8.06 15.09
N ALA A 131 -2.57 -8.55 13.97
CA ALA A 131 -3.32 -8.83 12.74
C ALA A 131 -3.98 -10.22 12.74
#